data_AF-A0AB37G3Q9-F1
#
_entry.id   AF-A0AB37G3Q9-F1
#
_cell.length_a   1.000
_cell.length_b   1.000
_cell.length_c   1.000
_cell.angle_alpha   90.00
_cell.angle_beta   90.00
_cell.angle_gamma   90.00
#
_symmetry.space_group_name_H-M   'P 1'
#
loop_
_entity.id
_entity.type
_entity.pdbx_description
1 polymer ?
#
loop_
_entity_poly.entity_id
_entity_poly.type
_entity_poly.pdbx_seq_one_letter_code
_entity_poly.pdbx_strand_id
1 'polypeptide(L)'
;MKFELFNDHFENAKRYNIPRAQLIIADIPYNLGNNAYASDPRWYKDGDNAKGESKLAGESFFDTDNDFKINNFFDFCSRLLKKEPKEKGKAPAMIVFHAWQQRDMVIECGKKHGFNNAYPLYFTKKSSPQVLRSVLAISI
;
A
#
# COMPACT_ATOMS: atom_id res chain seq x y z
N MET A 1 -14.33 -4.47 23.28
CA MET A 1 -13.34 -4.23 22.20
C MET A 1 -12.87 -2.80 22.33
N LYS A 2 -11.55 -2.56 22.46
CA LYS A 2 -10.98 -1.21 22.59
C LYS A 2 -10.57 -0.74 21.19
N PHE A 3 -10.95 0.48 20.83
CA PHE A 3 -10.57 1.11 19.56
C PHE A 3 -9.81 2.40 19.87
N GLU A 4 -8.67 2.58 19.21
CA GLU A 4 -7.82 3.76 19.37
C GLU A 4 -7.51 4.30 17.98
N LEU A 5 -7.60 5.62 17.82
CA LEU A 5 -7.31 6.33 16.58
C LEU A 5 -6.22 7.35 16.86
N PHE A 6 -5.19 7.34 16.01
CA PHE A 6 -4.07 8.27 16.09
C PHE A 6 -3.97 9.00 14.75
N ASN A 7 -4.04 10.33 14.78
CA ASN A 7 -3.76 11.17 13.62
C ASN A 7 -2.30 11.64 13.71
N ASP A 8 -1.40 10.89 13.07
CA ASP A 8 0.03 11.13 13.09
C ASP A 8 0.74 10.32 12.00
N HIS A 9 2.01 10.62 11.76
CA HIS A 9 2.86 9.83 10.88
C HIS A 9 3.18 8.46 11.49
N PHE A 10 3.15 7.38 10.70
CA PHE A 10 3.38 6.02 11.21
C PHE A 10 4.76 5.83 11.85
N GLU A 11 5.76 6.61 11.44
CA GLU A 11 7.10 6.57 12.03
C GLU A 11 7.11 7.00 13.51
N ASN A 12 6.13 7.80 13.93
CA ASN A 12 5.97 8.27 15.30
C ASN A 12 5.25 7.27 16.21
N ALA A 13 4.83 6.09 15.69
CA ALA A 13 4.05 5.08 16.41
C ALA A 13 4.62 4.67 17.78
N LYS A 14 5.94 4.80 18.00
CA LYS A 14 6.58 4.51 19.29
C LYS A 14 5.98 5.31 20.45
N ARG A 15 5.51 6.55 20.22
CA ARG A 15 4.96 7.41 21.29
C ARG A 15 3.63 6.92 21.85
N TYR A 16 2.95 6.05 21.12
CA TYR A 16 1.63 5.54 21.47
C TYR A 16 1.67 4.17 22.14
N ASN A 17 2.86 3.58 22.34
CA ASN A 17 3.03 2.25 22.93
C ASN A 17 2.11 1.18 22.30
N ILE A 18 1.94 1.24 20.98
CA ILE A 18 1.08 0.29 20.24
C ILE A 18 1.61 -1.14 20.46
N PRO A 19 0.78 -2.07 20.94
CA PRO A 19 1.21 -3.45 21.14
C PRO A 19 1.57 -4.11 19.81
N ARG A 20 2.46 -5.11 19.86
CA ARG A 20 2.85 -5.85 18.65
C ARG A 20 1.63 -6.49 17.97
N ALA A 21 1.51 -6.29 16.66
CA ALA A 21 0.35 -6.71 15.89
C ALA A 21 0.47 -8.17 15.41
N GLN A 22 -0.66 -8.88 15.34
CA GLN A 22 -0.76 -10.16 14.62
C GLN A 22 -1.03 -9.95 13.13
N LEU A 23 -1.81 -8.90 12.82
CA LEU A 23 -2.22 -8.54 11.47
C LEU A 23 -2.06 -7.03 11.31
N ILE A 24 -1.44 -6.62 10.22
CA ILE A 24 -1.43 -5.23 9.75
C ILE A 24 -2.23 -5.18 8.46
N ILE A 25 -3.08 -4.16 8.32
CA ILE A 25 -3.79 -3.86 7.08
C ILE A 25 -3.43 -2.43 6.71
N ALA A 26 -2.90 -2.21 5.51
CA ALA A 26 -2.48 -0.90 5.05
C ALA A 26 -2.88 -0.67 3.60
N ASP A 27 -3.41 0.52 3.32
CA ASP A 27 -3.59 1.05 1.97
C ASP A 27 -2.48 2.08 1.76
N ILE A 28 -1.43 1.69 1.04
CA ILE A 28 -0.24 2.53 0.88
C ILE A 28 -0.44 3.51 -0.28
N PRO A 29 0.19 4.70 -0.21
CA PRO A 29 0.12 5.67 -1.30
C PRO A 29 0.65 5.08 -2.60
N TYR A 30 -0.05 5.37 -3.70
CA TYR A 30 0.30 4.93 -5.02
C TYR A 30 1.37 5.87 -5.60
N ASN A 31 2.58 5.84 -5.06
CA ASN A 31 3.77 6.52 -5.62
C ASN A 31 4.09 5.99 -7.02
N LEU A 32 3.27 6.37 -8.00
CA LEU A 32 3.31 5.94 -9.40
C LEU A 32 4.12 6.93 -10.26
N GLY A 33 4.76 7.93 -9.64
CA GLY A 33 5.39 9.04 -10.35
C GLY A 33 4.43 9.72 -11.32
N ASN A 34 4.98 10.40 -12.34
CA ASN A 34 4.18 10.95 -13.45
C ASN A 34 3.51 9.87 -14.32
N ASN A 35 3.66 8.58 -14.03
CA ASN A 35 3.22 7.47 -14.89
C ASN A 35 2.00 6.71 -14.35
N ALA A 36 1.24 7.28 -13.40
CA ALA A 36 0.01 6.67 -12.89
C ALA A 36 -1.15 6.64 -13.91
N TYR A 37 -0.98 7.22 -15.10
CA TYR A 37 -2.07 7.94 -15.75
C TYR A 37 -2.51 7.38 -17.09
N ALA A 38 -3.10 6.18 -17.03
CA ALA A 38 -3.84 5.61 -18.15
C ALA A 38 -5.32 5.30 -17.85
N SER A 39 -5.81 5.56 -16.63
CA SER A 39 -7.13 5.06 -16.18
C SER A 39 -8.11 6.12 -15.66
N ASP A 40 -7.72 7.40 -15.57
CA ASP A 40 -8.63 8.48 -15.13
C ASP A 40 -8.86 9.49 -16.28
N PRO A 41 -10.11 9.62 -16.78
CA PRO A 41 -10.39 10.53 -17.89
C PRO A 41 -10.11 12.00 -17.55
N ARG A 42 -10.10 12.40 -16.28
CA ARG A 42 -9.79 13.80 -15.87
C ARG A 42 -8.38 14.26 -16.24
N TRP A 43 -7.52 13.30 -16.59
CA TRP A 43 -6.14 13.52 -16.99
C TRP A 43 -6.00 13.89 -18.46
N TYR A 44 -7.05 13.68 -19.24
CA TYR A 44 -7.10 14.04 -20.64
C TYR A 44 -8.04 15.22 -20.84
N LYS A 45 -7.72 16.05 -21.82
CA LYS A 45 -8.56 17.19 -22.17
C LYS A 45 -9.94 16.67 -22.57
N ASP A 46 -10.97 17.12 -21.87
CA ASP A 46 -12.37 16.67 -22.01
C ASP A 46 -12.61 15.16 -21.77
N GLY A 47 -11.72 14.45 -21.08
CA GLY A 47 -11.90 13.00 -20.87
C GLY A 47 -11.30 12.10 -21.96
N ASP A 48 -10.68 12.67 -22.98
CA ASP A 48 -10.31 11.96 -24.21
C ASP A 48 -8.80 11.99 -24.46
N ASN A 49 -8.17 10.81 -24.41
CA ASN A 49 -6.71 10.66 -24.59
C ASN A 49 -6.21 11.07 -25.98
N ALA A 50 -7.08 11.10 -27.00
CA ALA A 50 -6.74 11.55 -28.35
C ALA A 50 -6.59 13.08 -28.42
N LYS A 51 -7.15 13.82 -27.44
CA LYS A 51 -7.08 15.29 -27.35
C LYS A 51 -5.90 15.79 -26.53
N GLY A 52 -5.06 14.88 -26.06
CA GLY A 52 -3.87 15.18 -25.27
C GLY A 52 -4.15 15.34 -23.77
N GLU A 53 -3.06 15.58 -23.05
CA GLU A 53 -3.03 15.72 -21.59
C GLU A 53 -3.73 17.01 -21.13
N SER A 54 -4.46 16.92 -20.01
CA SER A 54 -5.14 18.04 -19.35
C SER A 54 -4.17 18.87 -18.50
N LYS A 55 -4.63 20.00 -17.95
CA LYS A 55 -3.84 20.77 -16.97
C LYS A 55 -3.57 20.03 -15.66
N LEU A 56 -4.35 19.01 -15.36
CA LEU A 56 -4.17 18.14 -14.19
C LEU A 56 -3.18 17.01 -14.48
N ALA A 57 -2.74 16.86 -15.74
CA ALA A 57 -1.77 15.86 -16.12
C ALA A 57 -0.37 16.24 -15.59
N GLY A 58 0.16 15.38 -14.73
CA GLY A 58 1.45 15.53 -14.07
C GLY A 58 1.35 16.03 -12.63
N GLU A 59 0.15 16.38 -12.14
CA GLU A 59 -0.03 16.78 -10.74
C GLU A 59 -0.10 15.56 -9.81
N SER A 60 0.66 15.59 -8.72
CA SER A 60 0.60 14.57 -7.66
C SER A 60 -0.80 14.59 -7.04
N PHE A 61 -1.47 13.44 -6.89
CA PHE A 61 -2.81 13.39 -6.27
C PHE A 61 -2.79 13.86 -4.81
N PHE A 62 -1.63 13.75 -4.14
CA PHE A 62 -1.36 14.25 -2.79
C PHE A 62 0.09 14.74 -2.67
N ASP A 63 0.34 15.87 -1.97
CA ASP A 63 1.71 16.39 -1.72
C ASP A 63 2.60 15.36 -1.00
N THR A 64 2.00 14.47 -0.21
CA THR A 64 2.68 13.40 0.54
C THR A 64 3.12 12.20 -0.32
N ASP A 65 2.73 12.13 -1.60
CA ASP A 65 3.14 11.04 -2.51
C ASP A 65 4.65 11.12 -2.85
N ASN A 66 5.29 12.29 -2.74
CA ASN A 66 6.72 12.41 -3.06
C ASN A 66 7.64 11.83 -1.97
N ASP A 67 7.16 11.71 -0.73
CA ASP A 67 7.99 11.35 0.43
C ASP A 67 7.76 9.93 0.96
N PHE A 68 6.74 9.21 0.49
CA PHE A 68 6.49 7.85 0.99
C PHE A 68 7.59 6.88 0.53
N LYS A 69 8.41 6.45 1.50
CA LYS A 69 9.45 5.44 1.27
C LYS A 69 8.90 4.07 1.67
N ILE A 70 8.56 3.25 0.68
CA ILE A 70 8.09 1.88 0.90
C ILE A 70 9.03 1.07 1.80
N ASN A 71 10.34 1.31 1.71
CA ASN A 71 11.33 0.68 2.57
C ASN A 71 11.10 0.99 4.07
N ASN A 72 10.90 2.27 4.41
CA ASN A 72 10.60 2.69 5.79
C ASN A 72 9.29 2.09 6.30
N PHE A 73 8.30 1.95 5.42
CA PHE A 73 7.04 1.30 5.76
C PHE A 73 7.25 -0.17 6.11
N PHE A 74 8.00 -0.93 5.31
CA PHE A 74 8.29 -2.33 5.62
C PHE A 74 9.18 -2.51 6.86
N ASP A 75 10.16 -1.61 7.09
CA ASP A 75 10.93 -1.54 8.33
C ASP A 75 10.04 -1.31 9.55
N PHE A 76 9.04 -0.43 9.41
CA PHE A 76 8.06 -0.17 10.44
C PHE A 76 7.18 -1.41 10.72
N CYS A 77 6.66 -2.04 9.68
CA CYS A 77 5.79 -3.21 9.79
C CYS A 77 6.52 -4.44 10.36
N SER A 78 7.75 -4.71 9.92
CA SER A 78 8.57 -5.82 10.44
C SER A 78 8.85 -5.67 11.94
N ARG A 79 9.05 -4.44 12.41
CA ARG A 79 9.13 -4.12 13.83
C ARG A 79 7.77 -4.33 14.48
N LEU A 80 6.70 -3.74 13.98
CA LEU A 80 5.39 -3.73 14.65
C LEU A 80 4.77 -5.13 14.76
N LEU A 81 4.98 -6.01 13.79
CA LEU A 81 4.48 -7.38 13.84
C LEU A 81 5.13 -8.19 14.96
N LYS A 82 4.38 -9.15 15.50
CA LYS A 82 4.92 -10.18 16.39
C LYS A 82 5.97 -11.00 15.62
N LYS A 83 7.02 -11.46 16.30
CA LYS A 83 7.94 -12.44 15.71
C LYS A 83 7.19 -13.74 15.44
N GLU A 84 7.52 -14.40 14.33
CA GLU A 84 6.92 -15.67 13.99
C GLU A 84 7.23 -16.73 15.08
N PRO A 85 6.20 -17.31 15.72
CA PRO A 85 6.39 -18.40 16.66
C PRO A 85 6.60 -19.72 15.92
N LYS A 86 7.26 -20.70 16.57
CA LYS A 86 7.43 -22.05 16.01
C LYS A 86 6.12 -22.84 15.86
N GLU A 87 5.06 -22.39 16.50
CA GLU A 87 3.74 -23.04 16.48
C GLU A 87 2.99 -22.73 15.18
N LYS A 88 2.45 -23.78 14.56
CA LYS A 88 1.70 -23.66 13.31
C LYS A 88 0.45 -22.77 13.49
N GLY A 89 0.16 -21.94 12.49
CA GLY A 89 -1.05 -21.11 12.46
C GLY A 89 -0.99 -19.81 13.27
N LYS A 90 0.15 -19.49 13.88
CA LYS A 90 0.34 -18.24 14.64
C LYS A 90 1.29 -17.24 13.96
N ALA A 91 1.61 -17.46 12.69
CA ALA A 91 2.43 -16.55 11.92
C ALA A 91 1.75 -15.17 11.79
N PRO A 92 2.49 -14.07 12.01
CA PRO A 92 2.00 -12.73 11.72
C PRO A 92 1.76 -12.56 10.21
N ALA A 93 0.84 -11.68 9.84
CA ALA A 93 0.56 -11.38 8.44
C ALA A 93 0.38 -9.88 8.20
N MET A 94 0.61 -9.47 6.96
CA MET A 94 0.32 -8.12 6.49
C MET A 94 -0.55 -8.18 5.23
N ILE A 95 -1.55 -7.32 5.16
CA ILE A 95 -2.39 -7.12 3.97
C ILE A 95 -2.10 -5.71 3.45
N VAL A 96 -1.47 -5.62 2.29
CA VAL A 96 -1.13 -4.33 1.66
C VAL A 96 -1.97 -4.15 0.40
N PHE A 97 -2.77 -3.08 0.37
CA PHE A 97 -3.41 -2.61 -0.86
C PHE A 97 -2.42 -1.73 -1.61
N HIS A 98 -2.23 -2.02 -2.89
CA HIS A 98 -1.29 -1.30 -3.76
C HIS A 98 -1.80 -1.27 -5.21
N ALA A 99 -1.25 -0.36 -6.02
CA ALA A 99 -1.58 -0.26 -7.43
C ALA A 99 -0.98 -1.44 -8.19
N TRP A 100 -1.59 -1.86 -9.29
CA TRP A 100 -1.10 -2.99 -10.08
C TRP A 100 0.37 -2.85 -10.47
N GLN A 101 0.76 -1.66 -10.93
CA GLN A 101 2.11 -1.34 -11.38
C GLN A 101 3.16 -1.43 -10.26
N GLN A 102 2.75 -1.29 -9.00
CA GLN A 102 3.65 -1.33 -7.85
C GLN A 102 3.83 -2.73 -7.28
N ARG A 103 3.14 -3.74 -7.82
CA ARG A 103 3.12 -5.11 -7.28
C ARG A 103 4.51 -5.68 -7.04
N ASP A 104 5.35 -5.66 -8.07
CA ASP A 104 6.67 -6.29 -8.00
C ASP A 104 7.58 -5.55 -7.01
N MET A 105 7.53 -4.21 -7.00
CA MET A 105 8.23 -3.40 -6.01
C MET A 105 7.82 -3.73 -4.57
N VAL A 106 6.52 -3.89 -4.31
CA VAL A 106 6.00 -4.25 -2.98
C VAL A 106 6.47 -5.64 -2.56
N ILE A 107 6.40 -6.62 -3.48
CA ILE A 107 6.85 -8.00 -3.22
C ILE A 107 8.36 -8.04 -2.95
N GLU A 108 9.16 -7.38 -3.78
CA GLU A 108 10.62 -7.34 -3.63
C GLU A 108 11.05 -6.64 -2.34
N CYS A 109 10.39 -5.53 -2.00
CA CYS A 109 10.63 -4.84 -0.75
C CYS A 109 10.27 -5.75 0.43
N GLY A 110 9.10 -6.40 0.41
CA GLY A 110 8.70 -7.37 1.42
C GLY A 110 9.74 -8.46 1.65
N LYS A 111 10.26 -9.06 0.57
CA LYS A 111 11.31 -10.10 0.65
C LYS A 111 12.59 -9.58 1.32
N LYS A 112 13.02 -8.36 1.00
CA LYS A 112 14.20 -7.72 1.64
C LYS A 112 14.03 -7.57 3.16
N HIS A 113 12.79 -7.44 3.62
CA HIS A 113 12.43 -7.29 5.04
C HIS A 113 12.05 -8.60 5.73
N GLY A 114 12.33 -9.74 5.08
CA GLY A 114 12.10 -11.08 5.65
C GLY A 114 10.70 -11.62 5.43
N PHE A 115 9.88 -10.98 4.59
CA PHE A 115 8.58 -11.50 4.21
C PHE A 115 8.67 -12.29 2.90
N ASN A 116 8.87 -13.59 2.99
CA ASN A 116 9.22 -14.41 1.83
C ASN A 116 8.01 -14.81 0.98
N ASN A 117 6.83 -14.82 1.59
CA ASN A 117 5.61 -15.31 0.98
C ASN A 117 4.69 -14.13 0.65
N ALA A 118 4.22 -14.09 -0.60
CA ALA A 118 3.36 -13.02 -1.08
C ALA A 118 2.22 -13.61 -1.92
N TYR A 119 0.99 -13.50 -1.43
CA TYR A 119 -0.19 -14.08 -2.05
C TYR A 119 -1.08 -12.98 -2.63
N PRO A 120 -1.36 -13.01 -3.94
CA PRO A 120 -2.26 -12.05 -4.55
C PRO A 120 -3.70 -12.36 -4.12
N LEU A 121 -4.38 -11.31 -3.67
CA LEU A 121 -5.79 -11.28 -3.34
C LEU A 121 -6.43 -10.22 -4.24
N TYR A 122 -7.56 -10.53 -4.85
CA TYR A 122 -8.23 -9.65 -5.81
C TYR A 122 -9.61 -9.28 -5.27
N PHE A 123 -9.90 -7.98 -5.21
CA PHE A 123 -11.23 -7.51 -4.88
C PHE A 123 -11.99 -7.11 -6.16
N THR A 124 -12.85 -8.01 -6.64
CA THR A 124 -13.65 -7.79 -7.85
C THR A 124 -14.96 -7.07 -7.50
N LYS A 125 -15.05 -5.78 -7.81
CA LYS A 125 -16.30 -5.02 -7.70
C LYS A 125 -17.19 -5.30 -8.91
N LYS A 126 -18.49 -5.48 -8.70
CA LYS A 126 -19.47 -5.70 -9.78
C LYS A 126 -19.62 -4.49 -10.71
N SER A 127 -19.37 -3.28 -10.22
CA SER A 127 -19.29 -2.05 -11.03
C SER A 127 -18.44 -0.99 -10.30
N SER A 128 -17.41 -0.47 -10.99
CA SER A 128 -16.64 0.74 -10.61
C SER A 128 -15.71 1.12 -11.77
N PRO A 129 -15.72 2.36 -12.28
CA PRO A 129 -14.77 2.84 -13.30
C PRO A 129 -13.30 2.84 -12.85
N GLN A 130 -13.05 2.80 -11.54
CA GLN A 130 -11.72 2.67 -10.96
C GLN A 130 -11.45 1.19 -10.66
N VAL A 131 -10.92 0.49 -11.67
CA VAL A 131 -10.45 -0.90 -11.56
C VAL A 131 -8.96 -0.89 -11.24
N LEU A 132 -8.63 -1.26 -10.01
CA LEU A 132 -7.49 -2.09 -9.60
C LEU A 132 -7.30 -1.94 -8.08
N ARG A 133 -7.80 -2.92 -7.32
CA ARG A 133 -7.37 -3.12 -5.93
C ARG A 133 -6.73 -4.49 -5.85
N SER A 134 -5.42 -4.50 -6.09
CA SER A 134 -4.59 -5.65 -5.80
C SER A 134 -4.30 -5.61 -4.31
N VAL A 135 -4.58 -6.73 -3.66
CA VAL A 135 -4.27 -6.96 -2.26
C VAL A 135 -3.14 -7.97 -2.24
N LEU A 136 -2.10 -7.70 -1.47
CA LEU A 136 -1.02 -8.66 -1.23
C LEU A 136 -1.07 -9.08 0.23
N ALA A 137 -1.34 -10.37 0.48
CA ALA A 137 -1.08 -10.96 1.78
C ALA A 137 0.39 -11.35 1.82
N ILE A 138 1.17 -10.67 2.66
CA ILE A 138 2.58 -10.93 2.84
C ILE A 138 2.76 -11.64 4.19
N SER A 139 3.31 -12.84 4.17
CA SER A 139 3.74 -13.56 5.38
C SER A 139 5.25 -13.68 5.40
N ILE A 140 5.78 -13.81 6.61
CA ILE A 140 7.17 -14.24 6.85
C ILE A 140 7.39 -15.60 6.16
#